data_AF-Q55G03-F1
#
_entry.id   AF-Q55G03-F1
#
_cell.length_a   1.000
_cell.length_b   1.000
_cell.length_c   1.000
_cell.angle_alpha   90.00
_cell.angle_beta   90.00
_cell.angle_gamma   90.00
#
_symmetry.space_group_name_H-M   'P 1'
#
loop_
_entity.id
_entity.type
_entity.pdbx_description
1 polymer ?
#
loop_
_entity_poly.entity_id
_entity_poly.type
_entity_poly.pdbx_seq_one_letter_code
_entity_poly.pdbx_strand_id
1 'polypeptide(L)'
;MMINHLVKSFENFKELSSQWNTFRDKGTKIMSTLVNKHLKVSYIDLYDFSDSIKENTSLQFKYKQSQFNDLISCYEKLNSTILELKAIVEKINENLSSLSVSKKPKSYQETIELKLYEYYEDIIKMYNKSLENKQQIINNIMNTEDRDQLLILITCWSNDIHINNKTIDLVEEIFKTENNNSPLYK
;
A
#
# COMPACT_ATOMS: atom_id res chain seq x y z
N MET A 1 -22.68 14.33 -20.03
CA MET A 1 -23.07 13.53 -18.84
C MET A 1 -21.98 12.57 -18.37
N MET A 2 -21.15 12.00 -19.27
CA MET A 2 -20.09 11.05 -18.89
C MET A 2 -18.90 11.68 -18.14
N ILE A 3 -18.41 12.88 -18.51
CA ILE A 3 -17.38 13.59 -17.72
C ILE A 3 -17.75 13.65 -16.23
N ASN A 4 -19.00 13.99 -15.89
CA ASN A 4 -19.40 14.12 -14.48
C ASN A 4 -19.28 12.79 -13.72
N HIS A 5 -19.54 11.66 -14.39
CA HIS A 5 -19.39 10.34 -13.78
C HIS A 5 -17.91 9.98 -13.56
N LEU A 6 -17.05 10.33 -14.53
CA LEU A 6 -15.60 10.14 -14.44
C LEU A 6 -15.00 11.02 -13.33
N VAL A 7 -15.40 12.28 -13.24
CA VAL A 7 -15.00 13.21 -12.17
C VAL A 7 -15.43 12.68 -10.80
N LYS A 8 -16.68 12.26 -10.65
CA LYS A 8 -17.19 11.68 -9.40
C LYS A 8 -16.42 10.40 -9.02
N SER A 9 -16.10 9.55 -9.99
CA SER A 9 -15.29 8.35 -9.74
C SER A 9 -13.88 8.71 -9.27
N PHE A 10 -13.29 9.78 -9.83
CA PHE A 10 -12.00 10.27 -9.41
C PHE A 10 -12.04 10.87 -7.99
N GLU A 11 -13.12 11.55 -7.61
CA GLU A 11 -13.35 11.99 -6.23
C GLU A 11 -13.41 10.81 -5.24
N ASN A 12 -14.16 9.75 -5.58
CA ASN A 12 -14.18 8.52 -4.78
C ASN A 12 -12.77 7.89 -4.68
N PHE A 13 -11.98 7.93 -5.75
CA PHE A 13 -10.59 7.49 -5.70
C PHE A 13 -9.75 8.28 -4.69
N LYS A 14 -9.95 9.60 -4.54
CA LYS A 14 -9.21 10.39 -3.54
C LYS A 14 -9.50 9.94 -2.12
N GLU A 15 -10.74 9.59 -1.82
CA GLU A 15 -11.10 9.01 -0.51
C GLU A 15 -10.41 7.66 -0.29
N LEU A 16 -10.41 6.79 -1.30
CA LEU A 16 -9.73 5.49 -1.24
C LEU A 16 -8.20 5.63 -1.15
N SER A 17 -7.62 6.63 -1.82
CA SER A 17 -6.20 6.98 -1.72
C SER A 17 -5.82 7.47 -0.31
N SER A 18 -6.68 8.25 0.32
CA SER A 18 -6.48 8.65 1.72
C SER A 18 -6.52 7.45 2.69
N GLN A 19 -7.46 6.52 2.46
CA GLN A 19 -7.51 5.26 3.21
C GLN A 19 -6.25 4.42 2.97
N TRP A 20 -5.77 4.33 1.72
CA TRP A 20 -4.52 3.65 1.39
C TRP A 20 -3.35 4.19 2.21
N ASN A 21 -3.18 5.51 2.27
CA ASN A 21 -2.13 6.15 3.07
C ASN A 21 -2.24 5.78 4.55
N THR A 22 -3.46 5.77 5.10
CA THR A 22 -3.71 5.40 6.50
C THR A 22 -3.28 3.96 6.79
N PHE A 23 -3.66 3.01 5.94
CA PHE A 23 -3.29 1.60 6.11
C PHE A 23 -1.82 1.34 5.81
N ARG A 24 -1.22 2.04 4.85
CA ARG A 24 0.23 2.00 4.61
C ARG A 24 0.99 2.43 5.85
N ASP A 25 0.64 3.56 6.46
CA ASP A 25 1.34 4.10 7.63
C ASP A 25 1.18 3.19 8.85
N LYS A 26 -0.02 2.62 9.03
CA LYS A 26 -0.26 1.54 10.00
C LYS A 26 0.67 0.35 9.73
N GLY A 27 0.75 -0.09 8.48
CA GLY A 27 1.63 -1.15 8.02
C GLY A 27 3.10 -0.86 8.31
N THR A 28 3.57 0.37 8.06
CA THR A 28 4.95 0.80 8.33
C THR A 28 5.30 0.64 9.80
N LYS A 29 4.40 1.05 10.72
CA LYS A 29 4.61 0.88 12.16
C LYS A 29 4.71 -0.59 12.58
N ILE A 30 3.84 -1.44 12.01
CA ILE A 30 3.86 -2.89 12.25
C ILE A 30 5.15 -3.49 11.70
N MET A 31 5.54 -3.12 10.48
CA MET A 31 6.76 -3.58 9.81
C MET A 31 8.02 -3.25 10.60
N SER A 32 8.16 -2.02 11.09
CA SER A 32 9.29 -1.63 11.95
C SER A 32 9.34 -2.45 13.24
N THR A 33 8.18 -2.72 13.84
CA THR A 33 8.08 -3.58 15.03
C THR A 33 8.48 -5.02 14.71
N LEU A 34 8.02 -5.53 13.56
CA LEU A 34 8.30 -6.87 13.08
C LEU A 34 9.80 -7.06 12.85
N VAL A 35 10.47 -6.14 12.15
CA VAL A 35 11.91 -6.21 11.90
C VAL A 35 12.70 -6.20 13.20
N ASN A 36 12.35 -5.34 14.16
CA ASN A 36 13.04 -5.32 15.46
C ASN A 36 12.86 -6.64 16.22
N LYS A 37 11.65 -7.23 16.19
CA LYS A 37 11.39 -8.54 16.79
C LYS A 37 12.11 -9.66 16.04
N HIS A 38 12.15 -9.59 14.71
CA HIS A 38 12.83 -10.55 13.85
C HIS A 38 14.32 -10.60 14.19
N LEU A 39 15.00 -9.45 14.18
CA LEU A 39 16.41 -9.34 14.58
C LEU A 39 16.65 -9.86 16.00
N LYS A 40 15.78 -9.50 16.95
CA LYS A 40 15.89 -9.98 18.33
C LYS A 40 15.78 -11.50 18.44
N VAL A 41 14.93 -12.13 17.63
CA VAL A 41 14.78 -13.58 17.55
C VAL A 41 15.97 -14.22 16.84
N SER A 42 16.44 -13.67 15.71
CA SER A 42 17.60 -14.18 14.97
C SER A 42 18.88 -14.20 15.80
N TYR A 43 19.06 -13.22 16.71
CA TYR A 43 20.22 -13.13 17.59
C TYR A 43 19.94 -13.53 19.03
N ILE A 44 18.85 -14.27 19.30
CA ILE A 44 18.44 -14.62 20.67
C ILE A 44 19.48 -15.47 21.40
N ASP A 45 20.25 -16.27 20.67
CA ASP A 45 21.33 -17.10 21.22
C ASP A 45 22.59 -16.29 21.56
N LEU A 46 22.73 -15.10 20.98
CA LEU A 46 23.79 -14.15 21.31
C LEU A 46 23.38 -13.20 22.45
N TYR A 47 22.15 -13.31 22.94
CA TYR A 47 21.66 -12.46 24.00
C TYR A 47 22.26 -12.87 25.35
N ASP A 48 22.88 -11.93 26.06
CA ASP A 48 23.38 -12.20 27.41
C ASP A 48 22.19 -12.17 28.38
N PHE A 49 21.62 -13.35 28.61
CA PHE A 49 20.56 -13.55 29.58
C PHE A 49 21.04 -13.14 30.98
N SER A 50 20.16 -12.54 31.77
CA SER A 50 20.43 -12.33 33.20
C SER A 50 20.79 -13.65 33.87
N ASP A 51 21.64 -13.61 34.89
CA ASP A 51 22.15 -14.81 35.60
C ASP A 51 21.02 -15.78 36.00
N SER A 52 19.87 -15.23 36.43
CA SER A 52 18.66 -15.99 36.79
C SER A 52 18.05 -16.84 35.66
N ILE A 53 18.25 -16.46 34.40
CA ILE A 53 17.74 -17.16 33.21
C ILE A 53 18.84 -18.02 32.59
N LYS A 54 20.10 -17.59 32.68
CA LYS A 54 21.26 -18.24 32.06
C LYS A 54 21.44 -19.70 32.49
N GLU A 55 21.11 -20.01 33.74
CA GLU A 55 21.17 -21.39 34.28
C GLU A 55 19.85 -22.15 34.16
N ASN A 56 18.75 -21.50 33.78
CA ASN A 56 17.42 -22.11 33.73
C ASN A 56 16.93 -22.31 32.30
N THR A 57 17.21 -23.48 31.73
CA THR A 57 16.82 -23.86 30.37
C THR A 57 15.31 -23.75 30.13
N SER A 58 14.47 -24.03 31.14
CA SER A 58 13.01 -23.90 31.00
C SER A 58 12.60 -22.43 30.82
N LEU A 59 13.20 -21.51 31.56
CA LEU A 59 12.97 -20.07 31.41
C LEU A 59 13.47 -19.57 30.05
N GLN A 60 14.62 -20.04 29.58
CA GLN A 60 15.13 -19.71 28.24
C GLN A 60 14.16 -20.16 27.15
N PHE A 61 13.67 -21.40 27.22
CA PHE A 61 12.72 -21.92 26.25
C PHE A 61 11.42 -21.10 26.25
N LYS A 62 10.84 -20.83 27.43
CA LYS A 62 9.64 -20.00 27.55
C LYS A 62 9.83 -18.60 26.99
N TYR A 63 10.99 -17.99 27.24
CA TYR A 63 11.33 -16.68 26.70
C TYR A 63 11.43 -16.71 25.18
N LYS A 64 12.19 -17.66 24.61
CA LYS A 64 12.30 -17.84 23.15
C LYS A 64 10.92 -18.03 22.52
N GLN A 65 10.11 -18.94 23.07
CA GLN A 65 8.75 -19.20 22.60
C GLN A 65 7.87 -17.94 22.64
N SER A 66 7.96 -17.13 23.69
CA SER A 66 7.27 -15.84 23.77
C SER A 66 7.72 -14.87 22.67
N GLN A 67 9.03 -14.77 22.39
CA GLN A 67 9.53 -13.92 21.31
C GLN A 67 9.05 -14.40 19.92
N PHE A 68 9.01 -15.71 19.69
CA PHE A 68 8.47 -16.28 18.45
C PHE A 68 6.98 -16.00 18.28
N ASN A 69 6.16 -16.20 19.32
CA ASN A 69 4.72 -15.93 19.27
C ASN A 69 4.44 -14.45 18.99
N ASP A 70 5.23 -13.56 19.61
CA ASP A 70 5.16 -12.12 19.36
C ASP A 70 5.47 -11.76 17.89
N LEU A 71 6.49 -12.40 17.32
CA LEU A 71 6.88 -12.21 15.92
C LEU A 71 5.77 -12.67 14.96
N ILE A 72 5.18 -13.84 15.23
CA ILE A 72 4.04 -14.38 14.47
C ILE A 72 2.85 -13.41 14.52
N SER A 73 2.48 -12.92 15.71
CA SER A 73 1.35 -11.98 15.84
C SER A 73 1.60 -10.66 15.09
N CYS A 74 2.86 -10.18 15.04
CA CYS A 74 3.22 -9.03 14.21
C CYS A 74 3.06 -9.33 12.72
N TYR A 75 3.47 -10.51 12.27
CA TYR A 75 3.35 -10.95 10.87
C TYR A 75 1.87 -11.09 10.45
N GLU A 76 1.03 -11.64 11.31
CA GLU A 76 -0.42 -11.74 11.07
C GLU A 76 -1.10 -10.37 10.96
N LYS A 77 -0.70 -9.42 11.83
CA LYS A 77 -1.19 -8.03 11.75
C LYS A 77 -0.75 -7.32 10.46
N LEU A 78 0.46 -7.62 9.99
CA LEU A 78 0.96 -7.08 8.73
C LEU A 78 0.20 -7.66 7.53
N ASN A 79 -0.07 -8.97 7.53
CA ASN A 79 -0.92 -9.62 6.53
C ASN A 79 -2.35 -9.05 6.52
N SER A 80 -2.92 -8.82 7.71
CA SER A 80 -4.23 -8.16 7.82
C SER A 80 -4.20 -6.77 7.17
N THR A 81 -3.11 -6.03 7.32
CA THR A 81 -2.94 -4.72 6.66
C THR A 81 -2.87 -4.85 5.15
N ILE A 82 -2.22 -5.90 4.61
CA ILE A 82 -2.27 -6.19 3.17
C ILE A 82 -3.69 -6.47 2.69
N LEU A 83 -4.49 -7.22 3.44
CA LEU A 83 -5.88 -7.52 3.05
C LEU A 83 -6.71 -6.23 2.94
N GLU A 84 -6.51 -5.28 3.85
CA GLU A 84 -7.15 -3.96 3.79
C GLU A 84 -6.70 -3.17 2.54
N LEU A 85 -5.40 -3.20 2.22
CA LEU A 85 -4.88 -2.57 1.00
C LEU A 85 -5.41 -3.24 -0.27
N LYS A 86 -5.56 -4.57 -0.27
CA LYS A 86 -6.20 -5.32 -1.37
C LYS A 86 -7.64 -4.87 -1.58
N ALA A 87 -8.43 -4.82 -0.51
CA ALA A 87 -9.83 -4.37 -0.57
C ALA A 87 -9.97 -2.94 -1.10
N ILE A 88 -9.03 -2.05 -0.77
CA ILE A 88 -8.99 -0.68 -1.32
C ILE A 88 -8.72 -0.71 -2.82
N VAL A 89 -7.71 -1.45 -3.27
CA VAL A 89 -7.36 -1.56 -4.69
C VAL A 89 -8.46 -2.24 -5.49
N GLU A 90 -9.13 -3.25 -4.94
CA GLU A 90 -10.31 -3.89 -5.55
C GLU A 90 -11.42 -2.86 -5.77
N LYS A 91 -11.79 -2.09 -4.75
CA LYS A 91 -12.80 -1.01 -4.89
C LYS A 91 -12.41 0.04 -5.93
N ILE A 92 -11.13 0.41 -5.99
CA ILE A 92 -10.62 1.35 -7.00
C ILE A 92 -10.79 0.77 -8.41
N ASN A 93 -10.42 -0.50 -8.62
CA ASN A 93 -10.56 -1.19 -9.91
C ASN A 93 -12.03 -1.37 -10.31
N GLU A 94 -12.91 -1.71 -9.36
CA GLU A 94 -14.36 -1.83 -9.58
C GLU A 94 -14.95 -0.49 -10.03
N ASN A 95 -14.58 0.61 -9.36
CA ASN A 95 -15.01 1.95 -9.74
C ASN A 95 -14.61 2.29 -11.18
N LEU A 96 -13.36 2.05 -11.58
CA LEU A 96 -12.91 2.26 -12.96
C LEU A 96 -13.65 1.36 -13.96
N SER A 97 -13.83 0.09 -13.63
CA SER A 97 -14.48 -0.90 -14.51
C SER A 97 -15.96 -0.58 -14.75
N SER A 98 -16.60 0.13 -13.82
CA SER A 98 -17.98 0.62 -13.98
C SER A 98 -18.10 1.77 -14.99
N LEU A 99 -16.98 2.41 -15.36
CA LEU A 99 -16.96 3.51 -16.31
C LEU A 99 -16.98 2.97 -17.74
N SER A 100 -17.91 3.47 -18.55
CA SER A 100 -17.93 3.23 -19.98
C SER A 100 -17.46 4.48 -20.70
N VAL A 101 -16.35 4.38 -21.44
CA VAL A 101 -15.83 5.48 -22.28
C VAL A 101 -15.64 5.00 -23.71
N SER A 102 -15.99 5.84 -24.68
CA SER A 102 -15.83 5.50 -26.10
C SER A 102 -14.35 5.41 -26.48
N LYS A 103 -13.91 4.24 -26.94
CA LYS A 103 -12.55 4.04 -27.47
C LYS A 103 -12.32 4.70 -28.83
N LYS A 104 -13.37 5.20 -29.49
CA LYS A 104 -13.32 5.87 -30.79
C LYS A 104 -14.05 7.21 -30.69
N PRO A 105 -13.42 8.24 -30.13
CA PRO A 105 -14.07 9.52 -29.90
C PRO A 105 -14.46 10.18 -31.23
N LYS A 106 -15.70 10.63 -31.32
CA LYS A 106 -16.26 11.35 -32.48
C LYS A 106 -16.39 12.84 -32.24
N SER A 107 -16.16 13.28 -31.00
CA SER A 107 -16.22 14.67 -30.59
C SER A 107 -15.00 15.03 -29.73
N TYR A 108 -14.75 16.34 -29.60
CA TYR A 108 -13.72 16.85 -28.69
C TYR A 108 -13.97 16.42 -27.24
N GLN A 109 -15.23 16.45 -26.82
CA GLN A 109 -15.65 16.04 -25.48
C GLN A 109 -15.31 14.57 -25.21
N GLU A 110 -15.65 13.67 -26.15
CA GLU A 110 -15.29 12.24 -26.04
C GLU A 110 -13.77 12.03 -26.04
N THR A 111 -13.02 12.89 -26.72
CA THR A 111 -11.55 12.84 -26.72
C THR A 111 -10.97 13.20 -25.35
N ILE A 112 -11.53 14.21 -24.68
CA ILE A 112 -11.16 14.56 -23.31
C ILE A 112 -11.52 13.43 -22.35
N GLU A 113 -12.76 12.90 -22.44
CA GLU A 113 -13.22 11.78 -21.60
C GLU A 113 -12.29 10.57 -21.70
N LEU A 114 -11.87 10.21 -22.92
CA LEU A 114 -10.93 9.11 -23.14
C LEU A 114 -9.57 9.37 -22.48
N LYS A 115 -9.00 10.57 -22.65
CA LYS A 115 -7.70 10.92 -22.04
C LYS A 115 -7.76 10.92 -20.51
N LEU A 116 -8.81 11.49 -19.92
CA LEU A 116 -9.01 11.49 -18.47
C LEU A 116 -9.15 10.06 -17.93
N TYR A 117 -9.86 9.19 -18.67
CA TYR A 117 -9.97 7.78 -18.33
C TYR A 117 -8.62 7.07 -18.39
N GLU A 118 -7.81 7.30 -19.44
CA GLU A 118 -6.47 6.73 -19.58
C GLU A 118 -5.55 7.17 -18.43
N TYR A 119 -5.56 8.45 -18.06
CA TYR A 119 -4.81 8.93 -16.89
C TYR A 119 -5.26 8.27 -15.60
N TYR A 120 -6.57 8.09 -15.42
CA TYR A 120 -7.10 7.45 -14.23
C TYR A 120 -6.71 5.96 -14.19
N GLU A 121 -6.77 5.25 -15.31
CA GLU A 121 -6.31 3.87 -15.44
C GLU A 121 -4.82 3.75 -15.07
N ASP A 122 -3.98 4.67 -15.53
CA ASP A 122 -2.55 4.65 -15.20
C ASP A 122 -2.27 4.88 -13.72
N ILE A 123 -3.02 5.75 -13.05
CA ILE A 123 -2.96 5.91 -11.60
C ILE A 123 -3.31 4.59 -10.92
N ILE A 124 -4.37 3.91 -11.35
CA ILE A 124 -4.78 2.64 -10.75
C ILE A 124 -3.72 1.55 -10.94
N LYS A 125 -3.04 1.52 -12.10
CA LYS A 125 -1.89 0.63 -12.33
C LYS A 125 -0.75 0.89 -11.32
N MET A 126 -0.52 2.13 -10.91
CA MET A 126 0.49 2.46 -9.88
C MET A 126 0.15 1.81 -8.52
N TYR A 127 -1.12 1.85 -8.11
CA TYR A 127 -1.57 1.24 -6.86
C TYR A 127 -1.51 -0.28 -6.90
N ASN A 128 -1.90 -0.91 -8.02
CA ASN A 128 -1.76 -2.36 -8.20
C ASN A 128 -0.29 -2.79 -8.08
N LYS A 129 0.64 -2.09 -8.76
CA LYS A 129 2.09 -2.36 -8.63
C LYS A 129 2.62 -2.16 -7.22
N SER A 130 2.16 -1.11 -6.52
CA SER A 130 2.53 -0.89 -5.12
C SER A 130 2.06 -2.03 -4.22
N LEU A 131 0.84 -2.53 -4.43
CA LEU A 131 0.29 -3.66 -3.72
C LEU A 131 1.07 -4.96 -3.97
N GLU A 132 1.41 -5.26 -5.23
CA GLU A 132 2.26 -6.40 -5.59
C GLU A 132 3.62 -6.34 -4.89
N ASN A 133 4.28 -5.18 -4.94
CA ASN A 133 5.55 -4.96 -4.25
C ASN A 133 5.41 -5.21 -2.73
N LYS A 134 4.34 -4.71 -2.09
CA LYS A 134 4.10 -4.97 -0.67
C LYS A 134 3.86 -6.45 -0.36
N GLN A 135 3.18 -7.19 -1.24
CA GLN A 135 3.03 -8.64 -1.09
C GLN A 135 4.39 -9.35 -1.18
N GLN A 136 5.26 -8.95 -2.11
CA GLN A 136 6.62 -9.49 -2.22
C GLN A 136 7.44 -9.19 -0.96
N ILE A 137 7.33 -7.98 -0.41
CA ILE A 137 7.99 -7.60 0.85
C ILE A 137 7.59 -8.52 2.00
N ILE A 138 6.28 -8.82 2.16
CA ILE A 138 5.81 -9.76 3.20
C ILE A 138 6.34 -11.18 2.98
N ASN A 139 6.43 -11.63 1.74
CA ASN A 139 6.93 -12.98 1.45
C ASN A 139 8.43 -13.09 1.74
N ASN A 140 9.17 -11.99 1.63
CA ASN A 140 10.61 -11.97 1.81
C ASN A 140 11.05 -11.72 3.25
N ILE A 141 10.31 -10.94 4.04
CA ILE A 141 10.78 -10.47 5.35
C ILE A 141 11.18 -11.59 6.32
N MET A 142 10.43 -12.70 6.35
CA MET A 142 10.71 -13.81 7.26
C MET A 142 11.90 -14.66 6.81
N ASN A 143 12.37 -14.48 5.57
CA ASN A 143 13.50 -15.19 4.99
C ASN A 143 14.77 -14.33 4.97
N THR A 144 14.71 -13.08 5.46
CA THR A 144 15.82 -12.14 5.42
C THR A 144 16.48 -12.03 6.80
N GLU A 145 17.70 -12.54 6.93
CA GLU A 145 18.48 -12.44 8.17
C GLU A 145 19.29 -11.14 8.26
N ASP A 146 19.62 -10.55 7.12
CA ASP A 146 20.45 -9.35 7.03
C ASP A 146 19.69 -8.09 7.47
N ARG A 147 20.26 -7.35 8.42
CA ARG A 147 19.65 -6.13 8.97
C ARG A 147 19.44 -5.06 7.92
N ASP A 148 20.41 -4.84 7.05
CA ASP A 148 20.34 -3.75 6.06
C ASP A 148 19.27 -4.06 5.01
N GLN A 149 19.16 -5.32 4.58
CA GLN A 149 18.07 -5.78 3.72
C GLN A 149 16.69 -5.59 4.39
N LEU A 150 16.55 -5.91 5.68
CA LEU A 150 15.29 -5.67 6.41
C LEU A 150 14.93 -4.17 6.48
N LEU A 151 15.92 -3.29 6.66
CA LEU A 151 15.71 -1.84 6.65
C LEU A 151 15.32 -1.32 5.27
N ILE A 152 15.90 -1.88 4.20
CA ILE A 152 15.50 -1.60 2.82
C ILE A 152 14.04 -2.00 2.60
N LEU A 153 13.62 -3.18 3.06
CA LEU A 153 12.22 -3.64 2.95
C LEU A 153 11.23 -2.70 3.65
N ILE A 154 11.56 -2.18 4.84
CA ILE A 154 10.75 -1.15 5.52
C ILE A 154 10.64 0.10 4.64
N THR A 155 11.76 0.56 4.09
CA THR A 155 11.82 1.78 3.27
C THR A 155 11.01 1.63 1.98
N CYS A 156 11.10 0.47 1.32
CA CYS A 156 10.29 0.14 0.15
C CYS A 156 8.80 0.06 0.49
N TRP A 157 8.45 -0.44 1.69
CA TRP A 157 7.07 -0.44 2.16
C TRP A 157 6.55 0.97 2.40
N SER A 158 7.31 1.82 3.09
CA SER A 158 6.86 3.14 3.52
C SER A 158 6.68 4.14 2.38
N ASN A 159 7.52 4.04 1.33
CA ASN A 159 7.63 5.09 0.33
C ASN A 159 6.76 4.87 -0.92
N ASP A 160 6.03 3.75 -1.02
CA ASP A 160 5.21 3.43 -2.19
C ASP A 160 5.94 3.69 -3.52
N ILE A 161 7.07 3.03 -3.76
CA ILE A 161 8.00 3.34 -4.87
C ILE A 161 7.37 3.37 -6.28
N HIS A 162 6.17 2.80 -6.44
CA HIS A 162 5.43 2.77 -7.70
C HIS A 162 4.38 3.87 -7.84
N ILE A 163 4.05 4.60 -6.77
CA ILE A 163 3.06 5.67 -6.76
C ILE A 163 3.76 7.01 -6.99
N ASN A 164 3.54 7.59 -8.16
CA ASN A 164 4.04 8.91 -8.48
C ASN A 164 3.02 9.99 -8.11
N ASN A 165 3.12 10.51 -6.87
CA ASN A 165 2.21 11.55 -6.38
C ASN A 165 2.22 12.82 -7.25
N LYS A 166 3.36 13.20 -7.83
CA LYS A 166 3.41 14.36 -8.74
C LYS A 166 2.56 14.16 -9.99
N THR A 167 2.53 12.94 -10.53
CA THR A 167 1.66 12.60 -11.65
C THR A 167 0.19 12.62 -11.25
N ILE A 168 -0.13 12.11 -10.05
CA ILE A 168 -1.50 12.14 -9.52
C ILE A 168 -1.98 13.59 -9.36
N ASP A 169 -1.15 14.46 -8.78
CA ASP A 169 -1.46 15.89 -8.58
C ASP A 169 -1.73 16.58 -9.93
N LEU A 170 -0.88 16.35 -10.93
CA LEU A 170 -1.06 16.90 -12.28
C LEU A 170 -2.36 16.40 -12.92
N VAL A 171 -2.67 15.11 -12.80
CA VAL A 171 -3.93 14.56 -13.32
C VAL A 171 -5.11 15.18 -12.60
N GLU A 172 -5.05 15.36 -11.28
CA GLU A 172 -6.11 16.04 -10.52
C GLU A 172 -6.35 17.48 -11.02
N GLU A 173 -5.29 18.23 -11.33
CA GLU A 173 -5.40 19.57 -11.93
C GLU A 173 -6.09 19.55 -13.30
N ILE A 174 -5.77 18.56 -14.14
CA ILE A 174 -6.42 18.36 -15.44
C ILE A 174 -7.92 18.07 -15.22
N PHE A 175 -8.26 17.15 -14.32
CA PHE A 175 -9.65 16.84 -13.97
C PHE A 175 -10.44 18.08 -13.52
N LYS A 176 -9.84 18.93 -12.68
CA LYS A 176 -10.46 20.18 -12.21
C LYS A 176 -10.68 21.18 -13.35
N THR A 177 -9.68 21.35 -14.22
CA THR A 177 -9.73 22.30 -15.33
C THR A 177 -10.79 21.92 -16.36
N GLU A 178 -10.86 20.64 -16.71
CA GLU A 178 -11.84 20.14 -17.68
C GLU A 178 -13.28 20.14 -17.12
N ASN A 179 -13.45 19.96 -15.81
CA ASN A 179 -14.76 20.09 -15.16
C ASN A 179 -15.30 21.52 -15.23
N ASN A 180 -14.43 22.53 -15.02
CA ASN A 180 -14.80 23.95 -15.07
C ASN A 180 -15.05 24.47 -16.49
N ASN A 181 -14.45 23.85 -17.51
CA ASN A 181 -14.65 24.21 -18.91
C ASN A 181 -15.88 23.55 -19.55
N SER A 182 -16.57 22.64 -18.83
CA SER A 182 -17.77 21.99 -19.34
C SER A 182 -18.89 23.02 -19.57
N PRO A 183 -19.55 23.04 -20.75
CA PRO A 183 -20.56 24.05 -21.11
C PRO A 183 -21.84 24.04 -20.25
N LEU A 184 -21.91 23.23 -19.19
CA LEU A 184 -22.95 23.32 -18.17
C LEU A 184 -22.73 24.49 -17.18
N TYR A 185 -21.55 25.12 -17.18
CA TYR A 185 -21.20 26.25 -16.29
C TYR A 185 -20.98 27.60 -17.02
N LYS A 186 -21.30 27.69 -18.32
CA LYS A 186 -21.38 28.97 -19.06
C LYS A 186 -22.81 29.20 -19.50
#